data_AF-A0A6I3H235-F1
#
_entry.id   AF-A0A6I3H235-F1
#
_cell.length_a   1.000
_cell.length_b   1.000
_cell.length_c   1.000
_cell.angle_alpha   90.00
_cell.angle_beta   90.00
_cell.angle_gamma   90.00
#
_symmetry.space_group_name_H-M   'P 1'
#
loop_
_entity.id
_entity.type
_entity.pdbx_description
1 polymer ?
#
loop_
_entity_poly.entity_id
_entity_poly.type
_entity_poly.pdbx_seq_one_letter_code
_entity_poly.pdbx_strand_id
1 'polypeptide(L)'
;MKFKAFFITLVILISSVFFIPQSSAASKGWRYWGYFQAAPGATKWTAAMTGPTVDIADGAVEGWSFVFSSDDVPSLAPAVKPNFAAICAGVKGDKDTKRIGLVIEYGSKAWAPKGENPRKTVTTCVRTAKSSQGIDVLGQVTKIRAASSGLICGLGGYPAKECGVEIPTPKAIVKTK
;
A
#
# COMPACT_ATOMS: atom_id res chain seq x y z
N MET A 1 73.89 -4.86 -51.67
CA MET A 1 72.47 -4.46 -51.67
C MET A 1 71.86 -4.88 -50.34
N LYS A 2 71.08 -3.99 -49.72
CA LYS A 2 70.84 -3.89 -48.27
C LYS A 2 69.65 -4.74 -47.78
N PHE A 3 69.76 -5.17 -46.53
CA PHE A 3 68.84 -5.94 -45.67
C PHE A 3 67.50 -5.25 -45.33
N LYS A 4 66.52 -6.08 -44.90
CA LYS A 4 65.37 -5.81 -43.97
C LYS A 4 64.21 -4.97 -44.55
N ALA A 5 62.93 -5.14 -44.23
CA ALA A 5 62.15 -5.98 -43.30
C ALA A 5 60.68 -5.94 -43.82
N PHE A 6 59.94 -7.05 -43.85
CA PHE A 6 58.89 -7.41 -42.87
C PHE A 6 57.99 -6.24 -42.44
N PHE A 7 56.80 -6.11 -43.04
CA PHE A 7 55.66 -5.46 -42.39
C PHE A 7 54.35 -6.15 -42.78
N ILE A 8 53.87 -6.95 -41.82
CA ILE A 8 52.56 -7.58 -41.73
C ILE A 8 51.52 -6.48 -41.59
N THR A 9 50.60 -6.34 -42.54
CA THR A 9 49.43 -5.45 -42.41
C THR A 9 48.37 -6.16 -41.58
N LEU A 10 48.45 -6.01 -40.26
CA LEU A 10 47.50 -6.54 -39.28
C LEU A 10 46.27 -5.62 -39.21
N VAL A 11 45.11 -6.23 -39.44
CA VAL A 11 43.75 -5.68 -39.24
C VAL A 11 43.61 -5.18 -37.80
N ILE A 12 43.21 -3.91 -37.62
CA ILE A 12 42.72 -3.41 -36.33
C ILE A 12 41.41 -2.65 -36.57
N LEU A 13 40.29 -3.38 -36.59
CA LEU A 13 38.97 -2.84 -36.28
C LEU A 13 38.90 -2.70 -34.74
N ILE A 14 39.10 -1.50 -34.20
CA ILE A 14 38.86 -1.24 -32.79
C ILE A 14 37.35 -1.03 -32.61
N SER A 15 36.61 -2.11 -32.40
CA SER A 15 35.26 -2.05 -31.85
C SER A 15 35.37 -1.61 -30.40
N SER A 16 35.21 -0.31 -30.13
CA SER A 16 35.00 0.22 -28.79
C SER A 16 33.66 -0.29 -28.27
N VAL A 17 33.68 -1.46 -27.64
CA VAL A 17 32.59 -1.93 -26.80
C VAL A 17 32.55 -1.02 -25.59
N PHE A 18 31.78 0.06 -25.68
CA PHE A 18 31.40 0.84 -24.51
C PHE A 18 30.63 -0.10 -23.59
N PHE A 19 31.30 -0.57 -22.53
CA PHE A 19 30.61 -1.08 -21.35
C PHE A 19 29.84 0.08 -20.74
N ILE A 20 28.61 0.28 -21.20
CA ILE A 20 27.66 1.14 -20.51
C ILE A 20 27.32 0.38 -19.23
N PRO A 21 27.73 0.84 -18.03
CA PRO A 21 27.20 0.25 -16.82
C PRO A 21 25.68 0.41 -16.89
N GLN A 22 24.95 -0.71 -16.92
CA GLN A 22 23.51 -0.69 -16.76
C GLN A 22 23.24 -0.17 -15.35
N SER A 23 23.08 1.15 -15.20
CA SER A 23 22.50 1.69 -13.98
C SER A 23 21.07 1.18 -13.96
N SER A 24 20.82 0.12 -13.19
CA SER A 24 19.46 -0.21 -12.78
C SER A 24 19.00 0.98 -11.95
N ALA A 25 18.28 1.91 -12.58
CA ALA A 25 17.60 2.95 -11.84
C ALA A 25 16.67 2.23 -10.88
N ALA A 26 16.94 2.33 -9.58
CA ALA A 26 16.08 1.74 -8.58
C ALA A 26 14.67 2.30 -8.81
N SER A 27 13.73 1.43 -9.20
CA SER A 27 12.33 1.85 -9.36
C SER A 27 11.89 2.45 -8.04
N LYS A 28 11.24 3.61 -8.08
CA LYS A 28 10.68 4.24 -6.89
C LYS A 28 9.20 3.89 -6.77
N GLY A 29 8.67 4.07 -5.58
CA GLY A 29 7.24 4.00 -5.30
C GLY A 29 6.94 4.70 -3.98
N TRP A 30 5.69 4.68 -3.57
CA TRP A 30 5.23 5.35 -2.36
C TRP A 30 4.84 4.33 -1.32
N ARG A 31 5.13 4.64 -0.05
CA ARG A 31 4.51 3.95 1.08
C ARG A 31 3.45 4.81 1.75
N TYR A 32 2.24 4.28 1.85
CA TYR A 32 1.07 5.05 2.26
C TYR A 32 -0.06 4.14 2.75
N TRP A 33 -1.11 4.74 3.34
CA TRP A 33 -2.35 4.03 3.67
C TRP A 33 -3.29 3.99 2.48
N GLY A 34 -3.49 2.80 1.91
CA GLY A 34 -4.53 2.52 0.92
C GLY A 34 -5.87 2.26 1.59
N TYR A 35 -6.95 2.75 0.97
CA TYR A 35 -8.32 2.59 1.42
C TYR A 35 -9.10 1.70 0.44
N PHE A 36 -9.83 0.73 0.99
CA PHE A 36 -10.55 -0.29 0.24
C PHE A 36 -11.93 -0.49 0.84
N GLN A 37 -12.90 -0.77 -0.01
CA GLN A 37 -14.28 -0.97 0.41
C GLN A 37 -14.81 -2.27 -0.17
N ALA A 38 -15.77 -2.85 0.55
CA ALA A 38 -16.59 -3.95 0.08
C ALA A 38 -18.04 -3.64 0.43
N ALA A 39 -18.89 -3.59 -0.59
CA ALA A 39 -20.32 -3.43 -0.41
C ALA A 39 -20.90 -4.62 0.40
N PRO A 40 -22.10 -4.47 0.99
CA PRO A 40 -22.73 -5.57 1.72
C PRO A 40 -22.80 -6.86 0.90
N GLY A 41 -22.30 -7.95 1.47
CA GLY A 41 -22.24 -9.27 0.82
C GLY A 41 -21.12 -9.47 -0.20
N ALA A 42 -20.34 -8.43 -0.53
CA ALA A 42 -19.18 -8.57 -1.39
C ALA A 42 -18.06 -9.37 -0.70
N THR A 43 -17.32 -10.15 -1.48
CA THR A 43 -16.22 -11.02 -0.99
C THR A 43 -14.85 -10.58 -1.47
N LYS A 44 -14.78 -9.49 -2.24
CA LYS A 44 -13.57 -8.91 -2.81
C LYS A 44 -13.47 -7.45 -2.41
N TRP A 45 -12.24 -7.00 -2.23
CA TRP A 45 -11.93 -5.59 -2.01
C TRP A 45 -12.00 -4.81 -3.32
N THR A 46 -12.54 -3.61 -3.24
CA THR A 46 -12.44 -2.58 -4.29
C THR A 46 -11.62 -1.43 -3.72
N ALA A 47 -10.56 -1.02 -4.42
CA ALA A 47 -9.82 0.18 -4.03
C ALA A 47 -10.75 1.40 -4.10
N ALA A 48 -10.75 2.22 -3.05
CA ALA A 48 -11.60 3.40 -3.01
C ALA A 48 -11.01 4.47 -3.95
N MET A 49 -11.84 4.94 -4.89
CA MET A 49 -11.47 6.05 -5.79
C MET A 49 -11.73 7.43 -5.17
N THR A 50 -12.41 7.46 -4.02
CA THR A 50 -12.67 8.65 -3.23
C THR A 50 -12.13 8.47 -1.82
N GLY A 51 -11.95 9.58 -1.10
CA GLY A 51 -11.58 9.55 0.31
C GLY A 51 -12.66 8.89 1.19
N PRO A 52 -12.34 8.62 2.47
CA PRO A 52 -13.22 7.94 3.43
C PRO A 52 -14.36 8.81 3.98
N THR A 53 -14.62 9.96 3.35
CA THR A 53 -15.65 10.94 3.74
C THR A 53 -16.91 10.79 2.88
N VAL A 54 -17.20 9.57 2.43
CA VAL A 54 -18.39 9.18 1.68
C VAL A 54 -19.28 8.28 2.53
N ASP A 55 -20.57 8.21 2.21
CA ASP A 55 -21.50 7.33 2.92
C ASP A 55 -21.12 5.86 2.73
N ILE A 56 -21.43 5.05 3.74
CA ILE A 56 -21.18 3.61 3.80
C ILE A 56 -22.46 2.89 4.22
N ALA A 57 -22.73 1.73 3.62
CA ALA A 57 -23.94 0.96 3.90
C ALA A 57 -23.79 0.06 5.15
N ASP A 58 -24.89 -0.18 5.89
CA ASP A 58 -24.92 -1.27 6.88
C ASP A 58 -24.57 -2.60 6.19
N GLY A 59 -23.68 -3.38 6.80
CA GLY A 59 -23.19 -4.63 6.20
C GLY A 59 -21.95 -4.47 5.33
N ALA A 60 -21.47 -3.25 5.09
CA ALA A 60 -20.22 -3.02 4.37
C ALA A 60 -19.01 -3.43 5.21
N VAL A 61 -17.88 -3.62 4.52
CA VAL A 61 -16.57 -3.78 5.15
C VAL A 61 -15.63 -2.73 4.61
N GLU A 62 -15.00 -1.99 5.52
CA GLU A 62 -13.98 -0.99 5.24
C GLU A 62 -12.59 -1.55 5.54
N GLY A 63 -11.63 -1.29 4.65
CA GLY A 63 -10.30 -1.85 4.67
C GLY A 63 -9.22 -0.79 4.55
N TRP A 64 -8.22 -0.87 5.42
CA TRP A 64 -7.06 0.00 5.41
C TRP A 64 -5.80 -0.86 5.34
N SER A 65 -4.90 -0.56 4.41
CA SER A 65 -3.63 -1.29 4.26
C SER A 65 -2.48 -0.30 4.17
N PHE A 66 -1.42 -0.49 4.97
CA PHE A 66 -0.20 0.28 4.80
C PHE A 66 0.68 -0.41 3.76
N VAL A 67 0.74 0.17 2.57
CA VAL A 67 1.25 -0.47 1.36
C VAL A 67 2.54 0.18 0.88
N PHE A 68 3.28 -0.52 0.04
CA PHE A 68 4.19 0.08 -0.94
C PHE A 68 3.60 -0.16 -2.33
N SER A 69 3.51 0.89 -3.15
CA SER A 69 3.07 0.76 -4.55
C SER A 69 3.77 1.80 -5.41
N SER A 70 4.08 1.43 -6.65
CA SER A 70 4.44 2.36 -7.72
C SER A 70 3.23 2.75 -8.59
N ASP A 71 2.07 2.16 -8.32
CA ASP A 71 0.83 2.38 -9.06
C ASP A 71 0.03 3.55 -8.45
N ASP A 72 -0.67 4.30 -9.30
CA ASP A 72 -1.54 5.42 -8.89
C ASP A 72 -2.74 4.99 -8.06
N VAL A 73 -3.17 3.73 -8.21
CA VAL A 73 -4.27 3.13 -7.45
C VAL A 73 -3.72 2.12 -6.45
N PRO A 74 -4.22 2.12 -5.19
CA PRO A 74 -3.80 1.14 -4.20
C PRO A 74 -4.05 -0.30 -4.69
N SER A 75 -2.98 -1.06 -4.92
CA SER A 75 -3.07 -2.42 -5.47
C SER A 75 -2.96 -3.50 -4.41
N LEU A 76 -2.50 -3.16 -3.20
CA LEU A 76 -2.30 -4.10 -2.09
C LEU A 76 -3.43 -3.97 -1.05
N ALA A 77 -4.59 -4.56 -1.37
CA ALA A 77 -5.71 -4.67 -0.44
C ALA A 77 -5.34 -5.52 0.80
N PRO A 78 -6.06 -5.38 1.93
CA PRO A 78 -5.84 -6.23 3.09
C PRO A 78 -5.92 -7.72 2.74
N ALA A 79 -5.00 -8.52 3.27
CA ALA A 79 -4.99 -9.97 3.11
C ALA A 79 -6.20 -10.64 3.78
N VAL A 80 -6.69 -10.04 4.87
CA VAL A 80 -7.97 -10.43 5.48
C VAL A 80 -9.11 -10.07 4.52
N LYS A 81 -9.90 -11.08 4.14
CA LYS A 81 -11.03 -10.90 3.22
C LYS A 81 -12.14 -10.05 3.86
N PRO A 82 -12.91 -9.29 3.07
CA PRO A 82 -14.00 -8.45 3.57
C PRO A 82 -15.25 -9.28 3.93
N ASN A 83 -15.13 -10.16 4.92
CA ASN A 83 -16.21 -11.07 5.30
C ASN A 83 -17.05 -10.47 6.43
N PHE A 84 -18.04 -9.65 6.10
CA PHE A 84 -18.93 -9.02 7.09
C PHE A 84 -19.58 -10.05 8.03
N ALA A 85 -20.06 -11.17 7.50
CA ALA A 85 -20.75 -12.19 8.29
C ALA A 85 -19.85 -12.79 9.39
N ALA A 86 -18.55 -12.94 9.10
CA ALA A 86 -17.58 -13.38 10.09
C ALA A 86 -17.15 -12.25 11.04
N ILE A 87 -16.85 -11.07 10.51
CA ILE A 87 -16.32 -9.94 11.29
C ILE A 87 -17.36 -9.41 12.29
N CYS A 88 -18.62 -9.33 11.88
CA CYS A 88 -19.74 -8.83 12.66
C CYS A 88 -20.64 -9.95 13.20
N ALA A 89 -20.11 -11.17 13.31
CA ALA A 89 -20.84 -12.29 13.90
C ALA A 89 -21.37 -11.91 15.30
N GLY A 90 -22.66 -12.11 15.54
CA GLY A 90 -23.32 -11.80 16.82
C GLY A 90 -23.74 -10.33 17.00
N VAL A 91 -23.36 -9.42 16.10
CA VAL A 91 -23.82 -8.02 16.15
C VAL A 91 -25.17 -7.89 15.46
N LYS A 92 -26.25 -7.84 16.25
CA LYS A 92 -27.62 -7.68 15.75
C LYS A 92 -27.80 -6.35 15.04
N GLY A 93 -28.59 -6.31 13.96
CA GLY A 93 -28.96 -5.06 13.30
C GLY A 93 -29.70 -4.11 14.23
N ASP A 94 -29.77 -2.85 13.83
CA ASP A 94 -30.47 -1.79 14.55
C ASP A 94 -31.24 -0.91 13.58
N LYS A 95 -32.32 -0.30 14.04
CA LYS A 95 -33.03 0.69 13.22
C LYS A 95 -32.37 2.07 13.22
N ASP A 96 -31.47 2.38 14.15
CA ASP A 96 -30.88 3.72 14.33
C ASP A 96 -29.37 3.74 14.07
N THR A 97 -28.74 2.57 13.90
CA THR A 97 -27.30 2.43 13.67
C THR A 97 -27.00 1.54 12.46
N LYS A 98 -25.78 1.66 11.93
CA LYS A 98 -25.19 0.76 10.94
C LYS A 98 -24.06 -0.04 11.59
N ARG A 99 -23.81 -1.24 11.07
CA ARG A 99 -22.70 -2.14 11.44
C ARG A 99 -21.75 -2.21 10.26
N ILE A 100 -20.48 -1.99 10.55
CA ILE A 100 -19.42 -1.93 9.55
C ILE A 100 -18.31 -2.85 10.00
N GLY A 101 -17.94 -3.81 9.16
CA GLY A 101 -16.70 -4.55 9.38
C GLY A 101 -15.52 -3.62 9.12
N LEU A 102 -14.51 -3.61 9.98
CA LEU A 102 -13.30 -2.83 9.78
C LEU A 102 -12.07 -3.74 9.83
N VAL A 103 -11.23 -3.62 8.82
CA VAL A 103 -9.92 -4.27 8.74
C VAL A 103 -8.83 -3.20 8.63
N ILE A 104 -7.82 -3.26 9.49
CA ILE A 104 -6.63 -2.40 9.42
C ILE A 104 -5.39 -3.29 9.40
N GLU A 105 -4.71 -3.32 8.26
CA GLU A 105 -3.49 -4.07 8.03
C GLU A 105 -2.29 -3.13 7.96
N TYR A 106 -1.35 -3.28 8.89
CA TYR A 106 -0.22 -2.36 9.06
C TYR A 106 0.95 -2.61 8.10
N GLY A 107 0.74 -3.45 7.09
CA GLY A 107 1.72 -3.77 6.06
C GLY A 107 2.82 -4.71 6.51
N SER A 108 3.90 -4.74 5.73
CA SER A 108 5.03 -5.65 5.90
C SER A 108 6.26 -4.92 6.43
N LYS A 109 7.12 -5.66 7.14
CA LYS A 109 8.47 -5.21 7.50
C LYS A 109 9.31 -4.81 6.29
N ALA A 110 9.00 -5.33 5.10
CA ALA A 110 9.72 -5.03 3.88
C ALA A 110 9.71 -3.53 3.52
N TRP A 111 8.62 -2.81 3.78
CA TRP A 111 8.48 -1.38 3.45
C TRP A 111 8.19 -0.50 4.67
N ALA A 112 8.24 -1.06 5.88
CA ALA A 112 8.08 -0.31 7.12
C ALA A 112 9.12 0.83 7.23
N PRO A 113 8.78 1.96 7.87
CA PRO A 113 9.77 2.99 8.20
C PRO A 113 10.94 2.41 9.00
N LYS A 114 12.12 3.00 8.83
CA LYS A 114 13.33 2.53 9.50
C LYS A 114 13.15 2.61 11.01
N GLY A 115 13.34 1.48 11.70
CA GLY A 115 13.20 1.38 13.16
C GLY A 115 11.76 1.22 13.65
N GLU A 116 10.78 1.20 12.76
CA GLU A 116 9.39 0.90 13.09
C GLU A 116 9.04 -0.54 12.70
N ASN A 117 8.13 -1.17 13.44
CA ASN A 117 7.59 -2.48 13.11
C ASN A 117 6.09 -2.34 12.84
N PRO A 118 5.55 -2.99 11.78
CA PRO A 118 4.11 -3.08 11.58
C PRO A 118 3.40 -3.62 12.83
N ARG A 119 2.24 -3.04 13.14
CA ARG A 119 1.38 -3.51 14.24
C ARG A 119 0.59 -4.75 13.80
N LYS A 120 -0.04 -5.43 14.75
CA LYS A 120 -0.95 -6.54 14.44
C LYS A 120 -2.16 -6.01 13.66
N THR A 121 -2.62 -6.79 12.68
CA THR A 121 -3.87 -6.51 11.97
C THR A 121 -5.02 -6.39 12.95
N VAL A 122 -5.85 -5.36 12.76
CA VAL A 122 -7.11 -5.18 13.49
C VAL A 122 -8.24 -5.67 12.61
N THR A 123 -9.15 -6.45 13.18
CA THR A 123 -10.39 -6.87 12.53
C THR A 123 -11.50 -6.80 13.57
N THR A 124 -12.47 -5.93 13.35
CA THR A 124 -13.52 -5.66 14.34
C THR A 124 -14.82 -5.21 13.67
N CYS A 125 -15.93 -5.38 14.38
CA CYS A 125 -17.21 -4.83 13.97
C CYS A 125 -17.47 -3.50 14.69
N VAL A 126 -17.79 -2.46 13.94
CA VAL A 126 -18.13 -1.14 14.47
C VAL A 126 -19.62 -0.90 14.30
N ARG A 127 -20.32 -0.61 15.40
CA ARG A 127 -21.71 -0.13 15.37
C ARG A 127 -21.68 1.39 15.48
N THR A 128 -22.22 2.09 14.49
CA THR A 128 -22.09 3.55 14.36
C THR A 128 -23.39 4.20 13.91
N ALA A 129 -23.51 5.52 14.03
CA ALA A 129 -24.68 6.25 13.58
C ALA A 129 -24.93 6.07 12.07
N LYS A 130 -26.19 6.20 11.64
CA LYS A 130 -26.55 6.09 10.21
C LYS A 130 -25.87 7.10 9.30
N SER A 131 -25.53 8.27 9.82
CA SER A 131 -24.84 9.33 9.09
C SER A 131 -23.32 9.17 9.07
N SER A 132 -22.77 8.16 9.76
CA SER A 132 -21.33 7.96 9.83
C SER A 132 -20.75 7.54 8.48
N GLN A 133 -19.57 8.06 8.21
CA GLN A 133 -18.77 7.79 7.02
C GLN A 133 -17.62 6.84 7.37
N GLY A 134 -16.87 6.40 6.35
CA GLY A 134 -15.72 5.50 6.53
C GLY A 134 -14.67 6.04 7.52
N ILE A 135 -14.46 7.36 7.53
CA ILE A 135 -13.51 8.01 8.44
C ILE A 135 -13.96 7.95 9.90
N ASP A 136 -15.27 8.05 10.16
CA ASP A 136 -15.82 7.99 11.51
C ASP A 136 -15.69 6.58 12.10
N VAL A 137 -15.91 5.56 11.25
CA VAL A 137 -15.70 4.15 11.60
C VAL A 137 -14.25 3.90 11.98
N LEU A 138 -13.31 4.41 11.18
CA LEU A 138 -11.89 4.30 11.48
C LEU A 138 -11.53 5.03 12.77
N GLY A 139 -12.07 6.24 12.98
CA GLY A 139 -11.79 7.10 14.13
C GLY A 139 -12.29 6.52 15.45
N GLN A 140 -13.33 5.69 15.44
CA GLN A 140 -13.80 4.97 16.63
C GLN A 140 -12.87 3.85 17.08
N VAL A 141 -12.06 3.31 16.16
CA VAL A 141 -11.19 2.15 16.44
C VAL A 141 -9.75 2.55 16.67
N THR A 142 -9.28 3.63 16.03
CA THR A 142 -7.88 4.03 16.10
C THR A 142 -7.72 5.53 16.01
N LYS A 143 -6.68 6.06 16.68
CA LYS A 143 -6.27 7.46 16.49
C LYS A 143 -5.79 7.67 15.07
N ILE A 144 -6.39 8.65 14.39
CA ILE A 144 -6.05 9.04 13.03
C ILE A 144 -5.10 10.24 13.06
N ARG A 145 -4.04 10.18 12.26
CA ARG A 145 -3.22 11.33 11.88
C ARG A 145 -3.39 11.56 10.40
N ALA A 146 -3.94 12.72 10.02
CA ALA A 146 -4.11 13.12 8.63
C ALA A 146 -3.29 14.38 8.32
N ALA A 147 -2.87 14.53 7.07
CA ALA A 147 -2.33 15.78 6.55
C ALA A 147 -3.47 16.77 6.25
N SER A 148 -3.14 18.05 6.06
CA SER A 148 -4.10 19.07 5.64
C SER A 148 -4.75 18.77 4.28
N SER A 149 -4.10 17.96 3.44
CA SER A 149 -4.66 17.46 2.18
C SER A 149 -5.76 16.40 2.34
N GLY A 150 -6.00 15.92 3.56
CA GLY A 150 -6.90 14.78 3.83
C GLY A 150 -6.22 13.41 3.70
N LEU A 151 -4.94 13.34 3.30
CA LEU A 151 -4.20 12.08 3.26
C LEU A 151 -4.03 11.50 4.67
N ILE A 152 -4.39 10.23 4.85
CA ILE A 152 -4.17 9.51 6.10
C ILE A 152 -2.70 9.13 6.23
N CYS A 153 -2.02 9.77 7.19
CA CYS A 153 -0.60 9.59 7.43
C CYS A 153 -0.29 8.48 8.42
N GLY A 154 -1.17 8.25 9.40
CA GLY A 154 -0.91 7.27 10.45
C GLY A 154 -2.15 6.84 11.20
N LEU A 155 -2.17 5.57 11.60
CA LEU A 155 -3.23 4.94 12.35
C LEU A 155 -2.65 4.32 13.61
N GLY A 156 -3.13 4.72 14.78
CA GLY A 156 -2.72 4.11 16.05
C GLY A 156 -1.22 4.27 16.33
N GLY A 157 -0.66 5.39 15.87
CA GLY A 157 0.75 5.72 15.99
C GLY A 157 1.67 5.14 14.91
N TYR A 158 1.14 4.48 13.87
CA TYR A 158 1.94 3.91 12.78
C TYR A 158 1.52 4.40 11.38
N PRO A 159 2.46 4.77 10.49
CA PRO A 159 3.84 5.12 10.85
C PRO A 159 3.84 6.34 11.78
N ALA A 160 4.86 6.45 12.63
CA ALA A 160 4.88 7.46 13.68
C ALA A 160 4.98 8.88 13.13
N LYS A 161 5.77 9.09 12.07
CA LYS A 161 6.11 10.43 11.57
C LYS A 161 5.77 10.66 10.10
N GLU A 162 6.05 9.69 9.25
CA GLU A 162 5.96 9.86 7.80
C GLU A 162 4.52 9.95 7.29
N CYS A 163 4.35 10.49 6.08
CA CYS A 163 3.04 10.59 5.42
C CYS A 163 3.23 10.47 3.90
N GLY A 164 2.90 9.31 3.31
CA GLY A 164 2.92 9.12 1.86
C GLY A 164 4.27 9.36 1.19
N VAL A 165 5.37 8.86 1.79
CA VAL A 165 6.72 9.18 1.30
C VAL A 165 7.12 8.31 0.11
N GLU A 166 7.80 8.91 -0.87
CA GLU A 166 8.48 8.20 -1.95
C GLU A 166 9.73 7.50 -1.40
N ILE A 167 9.88 6.22 -1.70
CA ILE A 167 11.03 5.40 -1.32
C ILE A 167 11.54 4.58 -2.52
N PRO A 168 12.82 4.17 -2.52
CA PRO A 168 13.28 3.13 -3.42
C PRO A 168 12.48 1.83 -3.23
N THR A 169 12.25 1.08 -4.30
CA THR A 169 11.59 -0.22 -4.23
C THR A 169 12.29 -1.11 -3.20
N PRO A 170 11.57 -1.61 -2.19
CA PRO A 170 12.17 -2.48 -1.19
C PRO A 170 12.80 -3.71 -1.82
N LYS A 171 14.05 -4.00 -1.44
CA LYS A 171 14.83 -5.14 -1.97
C LYS A 171 14.07 -6.47 -1.89
N ALA A 172 13.26 -6.66 -0.86
CA ALA A 172 12.47 -7.86 -0.64
C ALA A 172 11.40 -8.13 -1.72
N ILE A 173 11.03 -7.12 -2.50
CA ILE A 173 10.02 -7.22 -3.58
C ILE A 173 10.56 -6.80 -4.95
N VAL A 174 11.87 -6.56 -5.06
CA VAL A 174 12.52 -6.36 -6.37
C VAL A 174 12.44 -7.67 -7.13
N LYS A 175 11.66 -7.68 -8.22
CA LYS A 175 11.65 -8.81 -9.16
C LYS A 175 13.03 -8.87 -9.82
N THR A 176 13.85 -9.83 -9.43
CA THR A 176 15.07 -10.15 -10.17
C THR A 176 14.65 -10.74 -11.50
N LYS A 177 14.99 -10.05 -12.59
CA LYS A 177 14.88 -10.60 -13.95
C LYS A 177 15.98 -11.61 -14.19
#